data_AF-A0A3L7RT63-F1
#
_entry.id   AF-A0A3L7RT63-F1
#
_cell.length_a   1.000
_cell.length_b   1.000
_cell.length_c   1.000
_cell.angle_alpha   90.00
_cell.angle_beta   90.00
_cell.angle_gamma   90.00
#
_symmetry.space_group_name_H-M   'P 1'
#
loop_
_entity.id
_entity.type
_entity.pdbx_description
1 polymer ?
#
loop_
_entity_poly.entity_id
_entity_poly.type
_entity_poly.pdbx_seq_one_letter_code
_entity_poly.pdbx_strand_id
1 'polypeptide(L)'
;MRANGRPGVVIASLAVAMGLALLLLARPWSRSVGVVTWLGGAGVLVAGAGGVMLTLRPRLVLEKESVRVHLAPGRIDPVPLEFVECFFLGSRLEPPPPGDDSTGGARVRTLVMRIAERAVDHAARPTLPLWGAWSEGSVNFDGRWCEPLSVDLVRRLNRDLATAKRAARARNEARGEAT
;
A
#
# COMPACT_ATOMS: atom_id res chain seq x y z
N MET A 1 4.29 5.30 7.96
CA MET A 1 3.89 5.95 6.70
C MET A 1 2.40 5.75 6.46
N ARG A 2 1.64 6.85 6.34
CA ARG A 2 0.20 6.81 6.10
C ARG A 2 -0.10 6.50 4.62
N ALA A 3 -1.27 5.93 4.36
CA ALA A 3 -1.77 5.80 2.99
C ALA A 3 -2.38 7.11 2.50
N ASN A 4 -2.35 7.32 1.18
CA ASN A 4 -3.13 8.36 0.53
C ASN A 4 -4.48 7.79 0.09
N GLY A 5 -5.55 8.29 0.72
CA GLY A 5 -6.91 7.86 0.43
C GLY A 5 -7.49 8.45 -0.86
N ARG A 6 -6.90 9.50 -1.43
CA ARG A 6 -7.42 10.18 -2.64
C ARG A 6 -7.74 9.24 -3.81
N PRO A 7 -6.81 8.37 -4.28
CA PRO A 7 -7.12 7.43 -5.36
C PRO A 7 -8.24 6.45 -4.97
N GLY A 8 -8.28 6.01 -3.70
CA GLY A 8 -9.35 5.17 -3.19
C GLY A 8 -10.72 5.86 -3.23
N VAL A 9 -10.79 7.14 -2.85
CA VAL A 9 -12.02 7.95 -2.88
C VAL A 9 -12.55 8.14 -4.29
N VAL A 10 -11.69 8.36 -5.28
CA VAL A 10 -12.11 8.47 -6.70
C VAL A 10 -12.68 7.15 -7.22
N ILE A 11 -12.05 6.02 -6.90
CA ILE A 11 -12.59 4.69 -7.26
C ILE A 11 -13.94 4.45 -6.56
N ALA A 12 -14.05 4.87 -5.30
CA ALA A 12 -15.29 4.78 -4.52
C ALA A 12 -16.43 5.58 -5.14
N SER A 13 -16.17 6.83 -5.51
CA SER A 13 -17.21 7.70 -6.05
C SER A 13 -17.72 7.18 -7.39
N LEU A 14 -16.84 6.64 -8.24
CA LEU A 14 -17.22 5.95 -9.47
C LEU A 14 -18.07 4.70 -9.19
N ALA A 15 -17.68 3.88 -8.21
CA ALA A 15 -18.47 2.70 -7.82
C ALA A 15 -19.84 3.09 -7.26
N VAL A 16 -19.92 4.16 -6.46
CA VAL A 16 -21.18 4.69 -5.92
C VAL A 16 -22.08 5.23 -7.03
N ALA A 17 -21.53 6.01 -7.96
CA ALA A 17 -22.28 6.51 -9.11
C ALA A 17 -22.82 5.36 -9.97
N MET A 18 -22.00 4.33 -10.23
CA MET A 18 -22.42 3.12 -10.95
C MET A 18 -23.52 2.35 -10.21
N GLY A 19 -23.36 2.14 -8.91
CA GLY A 19 -24.35 1.46 -8.06
C GLY A 19 -25.69 2.20 -8.03
N LEU A 20 -25.66 3.53 -7.91
CA LEU A 20 -26.86 4.37 -7.97
C LEU A 20 -27.53 4.33 -9.34
N ALA A 21 -26.77 4.39 -10.43
CA ALA A 21 -27.30 4.28 -11.78
C ALA A 21 -28.02 2.94 -11.99
N LEU A 22 -27.41 1.82 -11.56
CA LEU A 22 -28.03 0.50 -11.62
C LEU A 22 -29.32 0.41 -10.78
N LEU A 23 -29.34 1.03 -9.60
CA LEU A 23 -30.53 1.07 -8.75
C LEU A 23 -31.66 1.92 -9.37
N LEU A 24 -31.34 3.03 -10.03
CA LEU A 24 -32.32 3.88 -10.72
C LEU A 24 -32.89 3.22 -11.98
N LEU A 25 -32.08 2.41 -12.68
CA LEU A 25 -32.49 1.62 -13.84
C LEU A 25 -33.33 0.39 -13.48
N ALA A 26 -33.40 0.01 -12.20
CA ALA A 26 -34.15 -1.16 -11.71
C ALA A 26 -35.70 -0.99 -11.76
N ARG A 27 -36.24 0.00 -12.48
CA ARG A 27 -37.68 0.35 -12.48
C ARG A 27 -38.25 0.45 -13.91
N PRO A 28 -39.45 -0.09 -14.22
CA PRO A 28 -40.08 -1.35 -13.83
C PRO A 28 -40.07 -2.31 -15.05
N TRP A 29 -38.92 -2.87 -15.41
CA TRP A 29 -38.93 -4.11 -16.21
C TRP A 29 -39.18 -5.28 -15.25
N SER A 30 -39.91 -6.31 -15.69
CA SER A 30 -40.41 -7.49 -14.95
C SER A 30 -39.80 -7.75 -13.56
N ARG A 31 -40.62 -8.15 -12.57
CA ARG A 31 -40.22 -8.38 -11.16
C ARG A 31 -38.86 -9.07 -10.98
N SER A 32 -38.55 -10.06 -11.83
CA SER A 32 -37.27 -10.78 -11.80
C SER A 32 -36.05 -9.92 -12.19
N VAL A 33 -36.17 -9.07 -13.20
CA VAL A 33 -35.08 -8.19 -13.68
C VAL A 33 -34.76 -7.12 -12.64
N GLY A 34 -35.79 -6.52 -12.05
CA GLY A 34 -35.62 -5.49 -11.00
C GLY A 34 -34.85 -5.99 -9.76
N VAL A 35 -35.11 -7.23 -9.32
CA VAL A 35 -34.43 -7.83 -8.16
C VAL A 35 -32.95 -8.06 -8.44
N VAL A 36 -32.60 -8.58 -9.63
CA VAL A 36 -31.20 -8.82 -10.02
C VAL A 36 -30.42 -7.51 -10.10
N THR A 37 -30.99 -6.49 -10.74
CA THR A 37 -30.35 -5.16 -10.83
C THR A 37 -30.17 -4.51 -9.46
N TRP A 38 -31.12 -4.70 -8.55
CA TRP A 38 -31.04 -4.16 -7.19
C TRP A 38 -29.94 -4.83 -6.37
N LEU A 39 -29.86 -6.17 -6.41
CA LEU A 39 -28.79 -6.93 -5.76
C LEU A 39 -27.41 -6.59 -6.35
N GLY A 40 -27.33 -6.42 -7.68
CA GLY A 40 -26.10 -5.98 -8.35
C GLY A 40 -25.64 -4.60 -7.87
N GLY A 41 -26.55 -3.62 -7.84
CA GLY A 41 -26.27 -2.27 -7.33
C GLY A 41 -25.81 -2.26 -5.88
N ALA A 42 -26.50 -2.99 -5.00
CA ALA A 42 -26.12 -3.15 -3.60
C ALA A 42 -24.74 -3.81 -3.45
N GLY A 43 -24.45 -4.86 -4.23
CA GLY A 43 -23.15 -5.54 -4.25
C GLY A 43 -22.00 -4.61 -4.65
N VAL A 44 -22.20 -3.79 -5.68
CA VAL A 44 -21.20 -2.79 -6.13
C VAL A 44 -20.90 -1.77 -5.04
N LEU A 45 -21.93 -1.30 -4.32
CA LEU A 45 -21.74 -0.34 -3.21
C LEU A 45 -20.94 -0.95 -2.06
N VAL A 46 -21.27 -2.18 -1.65
CA VAL A 46 -20.56 -2.89 -0.58
C VAL A 46 -19.10 -3.16 -0.98
N ALA A 47 -18.87 -3.62 -2.20
CA ALA A 47 -17.52 -3.87 -2.73
C ALA A 47 -16.69 -2.56 -2.82
N GLY A 48 -17.30 -1.47 -3.27
CA GLY A 48 -16.67 -0.15 -3.33
C GLY A 48 -16.26 0.35 -1.95
N ALA A 49 -17.16 0.29 -0.96
CA ALA A 49 -16.86 0.68 0.42
C ALA A 49 -15.76 -0.17 1.05
N GLY A 50 -15.81 -1.50 0.86
CA GLY A 50 -14.75 -2.41 1.31
C GLY A 50 -13.40 -2.11 0.68
N GLY A 51 -13.38 -1.83 -0.62
CA GLY A 51 -12.17 -1.42 -1.35
C GLY A 51 -11.54 -0.16 -0.78
N VAL A 52 -12.33 0.88 -0.49
CA VAL A 52 -11.83 2.12 0.13
C VAL A 52 -11.17 1.84 1.47
N MET A 53 -11.81 1.06 2.33
CA MET A 53 -11.29 0.78 3.66
C MET A 53 -9.91 0.10 3.61
N LEU A 54 -9.67 -0.75 2.60
CA LEU A 54 -8.38 -1.38 2.36
C LEU A 54 -7.33 -0.37 1.86
N THR A 55 -7.73 0.68 1.14
CA THR A 55 -6.82 1.74 0.67
C THR A 55 -6.38 2.70 1.76
N LEU A 56 -7.14 2.83 2.85
CA LEU A 56 -6.85 3.75 3.97
C LEU A 56 -5.86 3.19 5.00
N ARG A 57 -5.54 1.90 4.94
CA ARG A 57 -4.61 1.27 5.88
C ARG A 57 -3.20 1.82 5.72
N PRO A 58 -2.46 2.10 6.82
CA PRO A 58 -1.08 2.61 6.73
C PRO A 58 -0.20 1.60 5.99
N ARG A 59 0.59 2.07 5.03
CA ARG A 59 1.40 1.19 4.16
C ARG A 59 2.63 0.61 4.83
N LEU A 60 3.17 1.36 5.79
CA LEU A 60 4.33 0.98 6.55
C LEU A 60 4.13 1.38 8.00
N VAL A 61 4.26 0.42 8.90
CA VAL A 61 4.18 0.62 10.34
C VAL A 61 5.46 0.07 10.96
N LEU A 62 6.17 0.93 11.68
CA LEU A 62 7.33 0.51 12.47
C LEU A 62 6.83 0.02 13.82
N GLU A 63 7.17 -1.22 14.16
CA GLU A 63 6.90 -1.81 15.47
C GLU A 63 8.20 -2.05 16.25
N LYS A 64 8.08 -2.60 17.46
CA LYS A 64 9.22 -2.77 18.38
C LYS A 64 10.31 -3.70 17.81
N GLU A 65 9.92 -4.70 17.02
CA GLU A 65 10.80 -5.78 16.53
C GLU A 65 10.69 -6.04 15.03
N SER A 66 9.69 -5.44 14.37
CA SER A 66 9.49 -5.61 12.93
C SER A 66 8.93 -4.36 12.27
N VAL A 67 9.07 -4.29 10.95
CA VAL A 67 8.41 -3.33 10.08
C VAL A 67 7.29 -4.07 9.36
N ARG A 68 6.04 -3.66 9.60
CA ARG A 68 4.88 -4.21 8.88
C ARG A 68 4.68 -3.48 7.56
N VAL A 69 4.71 -4.25 6.48
CA VAL A 69 4.52 -3.78 5.10
C VAL A 69 3.14 -4.22 4.60
N HIS A 70 2.36 -3.27 4.09
CA HIS A 70 1.02 -3.50 3.55
C HIS A 70 0.95 -3.13 2.05
N LEU A 71 1.39 -4.05 1.20
CA LEU A 71 1.43 -3.89 -0.25
C LEU A 71 0.42 -4.76 -1.02
N ALA A 72 -0.44 -5.50 -0.34
CA ALA A 72 -1.59 -6.17 -0.94
C ALA A 72 -2.82 -6.05 -0.04
N PRO A 73 -4.05 -6.03 -0.61
CA PRO A 73 -5.27 -6.00 0.17
C PRO A 73 -5.33 -7.20 1.14
N GLY A 74 -5.54 -6.94 2.42
CA GLY A 74 -5.67 -7.98 3.45
C GLY A 74 -4.37 -8.71 3.83
N ARG A 75 -3.23 -8.43 3.20
CA ARG A 75 -1.94 -9.06 3.51
C ARG A 75 -1.04 -8.11 4.32
N ILE A 76 -0.43 -8.66 5.36
CA ILE A 76 0.55 -8.00 6.20
C ILE A 76 1.84 -8.79 6.10
N ASP A 77 2.91 -8.17 5.61
CA ASP A 77 4.22 -8.79 5.52
C ASP A 77 5.13 -8.19 6.61
N PRO A 78 5.38 -8.91 7.72
CA PRO A 78 6.33 -8.47 8.73
C PRO A 78 7.77 -8.67 8.24
N VAL A 79 8.57 -7.62 8.32
CA VAL A 79 10.02 -7.66 8.04
C VAL A 79 10.77 -7.40 9.33
N PRO A 80 11.57 -8.35 9.84
CA PRO A 80 12.38 -8.13 11.03
C PRO A 80 13.24 -6.88 10.94
N LEU A 81 13.33 -6.15 12.05
CA LEU A 81 13.97 -4.84 12.10
C LEU A 81 15.47 -4.89 11.72
N GLU A 82 16.13 -5.98 12.06
CA GLU A 82 17.53 -6.29 11.78
C GLU A 82 17.82 -6.53 10.28
N PHE A 83 16.77 -6.76 9.48
CA PHE A 83 16.89 -6.91 8.03
C PHE A 83 16.60 -5.60 7.29
N VAL A 84 15.91 -4.64 7.89
CA VAL A 84 15.66 -3.35 7.23
C VAL A 84 16.89 -2.46 7.38
N GLU A 85 17.58 -2.14 6.30
CA GLU A 85 18.80 -1.32 6.35
C GLU A 85 18.50 0.16 6.50
N CYS A 86 17.72 0.71 5.55
CA CYS A 86 17.37 2.13 5.51
C CYS A 86 16.18 2.39 4.58
N PHE A 87 15.69 3.64 4.63
CA PHE A 87 14.71 4.20 3.72
C PHE A 87 15.34 5.30 2.87
N PHE A 88 14.99 5.36 1.58
CA PHE A 88 15.38 6.46 0.70
C PHE A 88 14.30 6.76 -0.34
N LEU A 89 14.40 7.93 -0.98
CA LEU A 89 13.50 8.30 -2.08
C LEU A 89 14.03 7.73 -3.39
N GLY A 90 13.14 7.10 -4.14
CA GLY A 90 13.37 6.67 -5.51
C GLY A 90 12.41 7.37 -6.47
N SER A 91 12.51 6.99 -7.74
CA SER A 91 11.55 7.36 -8.77
C SER A 91 11.35 6.19 -9.72
N ARG A 92 10.11 5.96 -10.14
CA ARG A 92 9.75 5.01 -11.18
C ARG A 92 9.19 5.76 -12.36
N LEU A 93 9.59 5.37 -13.57
CA LEU A 93 8.94 5.82 -14.79
C LEU A 93 7.70 4.94 -15.01
N GLU A 94 6.54 5.56 -15.08
CA GLU A 94 5.31 4.89 -15.46
C GLU A 94 5.19 4.89 -16.99
N PRO A 95 4.83 3.76 -17.63
CA PRO A 95 4.62 3.74 -19.06
C PRO A 95 3.55 4.77 -19.46
N PRO A 96 3.68 5.39 -20.65
CA PRO A 96 2.67 6.29 -21.14
C PRO A 96 1.30 5.60 -21.26
N PRO A 97 0.19 6.35 -21.15
CA PRO A 97 -1.13 5.80 -21.43
C PRO A 97 -1.20 5.28 -22.87
N PRO A 98 -1.97 4.21 -23.12
CA PRO A 98 -2.07 3.63 -24.46
C PRO A 98 -2.59 4.66 -25.46
N GLY A 99 -1.84 4.85 -26.55
CA GLY A 99 -2.16 5.82 -27.62
C GLY A 99 -1.44 7.17 -27.52
N ASP A 100 -0.58 7.38 -26.52
CA ASP A 100 0.25 8.58 -26.40
C ASP A 100 1.74 8.24 -26.18
N ASP A 101 2.44 7.93 -27.27
CA ASP A 101 3.88 7.64 -27.25
C ASP A 101 4.75 8.91 -27.11
N SER A 102 4.14 10.11 -27.15
CA SER A 102 4.86 11.38 -27.20
C SER A 102 5.34 11.85 -25.82
N THR A 103 4.68 11.42 -24.74
CA THR A 103 4.88 11.99 -23.40
C THR A 103 5.98 11.29 -22.58
N GLY A 104 6.59 10.21 -23.10
CA GLY A 104 7.76 9.55 -22.47
C GLY A 104 7.51 8.94 -21.08
N GLY A 105 6.26 8.91 -20.62
CA GLY A 105 5.85 8.39 -19.31
C GLY A 105 5.96 9.42 -18.16
N ALA A 106 5.11 9.26 -17.15
CA ALA A 106 5.15 10.13 -15.97
C ALA A 106 6.12 9.56 -14.92
N ARG A 107 6.93 10.42 -14.30
CA ARG A 107 7.77 10.02 -13.15
C ARG A 107 6.96 10.06 -11.85
N VAL A 108 6.83 8.90 -11.22
CA VAL A 108 6.21 8.75 -9.91
C VAL A 108 7.30 8.62 -8.85
N ARG A 109 7.21 9.42 -7.78
CA ARG A 109 8.10 9.28 -6.63
C ARG A 109 7.80 7.97 -5.90
N THR A 110 8.84 7.27 -5.48
CA THR A 110 8.72 6.06 -4.67
C THR A 110 9.46 6.21 -3.35
N LEU A 111 8.98 5.53 -2.33
CA LEU A 111 9.80 5.27 -1.14
C LEU A 111 10.44 3.89 -1.36
N VAL A 112 11.72 3.77 -1.09
CA VAL A 112 12.44 2.50 -1.17
C VAL A 112 12.88 2.12 0.23
N MET A 113 12.51 0.92 0.66
CA MET A 113 13.02 0.28 1.88
C MET A 113 14.04 -0.77 1.48
N ARG A 114 15.30 -0.57 1.87
CA ARG A 114 16.36 -1.54 1.59
C ARG A 114 16.34 -2.66 2.62
N ILE A 115 16.48 -3.88 2.14
CA ILE A 115 16.56 -5.10 2.94
C ILE A 115 18.00 -5.61 2.83
N ALA A 116 18.52 -6.12 3.96
CA ALA A 116 19.82 -6.72 4.03
C ALA A 116 19.90 -7.94 3.12
N GLU A 117 21.02 -8.08 2.42
CA GLU A 117 21.26 -9.13 1.44
C GLU A 117 21.10 -10.55 2.04
N ARG A 118 21.46 -10.71 3.32
CA ARG A 118 21.30 -11.97 4.07
C ARG A 118 19.85 -12.42 4.26
N ALA A 119 18.87 -11.54 4.06
CA ALA A 119 17.46 -11.82 4.30
C ALA A 119 16.74 -12.26 3.00
N VAL A 120 17.26 -13.29 2.35
CA VAL A 120 16.79 -13.77 1.04
C VAL A 120 15.31 -14.18 1.06
N ASP A 121 14.84 -14.76 2.17
CA ASP A 121 13.42 -15.13 2.37
C ASP A 121 12.46 -13.93 2.41
N HIS A 122 13.01 -12.72 2.54
CA HIS A 122 12.28 -11.46 2.49
C HIS A 122 12.52 -10.71 1.17
N ALA A 123 13.16 -11.31 0.16
CA ALA A 123 13.47 -10.61 -1.09
C ALA A 123 12.27 -10.45 -2.04
N ALA A 124 11.27 -11.33 -1.97
CA ALA A 124 10.10 -11.30 -2.86
C ALA A 124 8.83 -11.75 -2.16
N ARG A 125 7.74 -10.98 -2.34
CA ARG A 125 6.39 -11.35 -1.86
C ARG A 125 5.31 -10.88 -2.85
N PRO A 126 4.16 -11.57 -2.91
CA PRO A 126 3.02 -11.13 -3.71
C PRO A 126 2.55 -9.74 -3.29
N THR A 127 2.36 -8.85 -4.25
CA THR A 127 1.92 -7.47 -4.03
C THR A 127 0.89 -7.05 -5.05
N LEU A 128 0.11 -6.03 -4.73
CA LEU A 128 -0.68 -5.30 -5.71
C LEU A 128 0.25 -4.27 -6.38
N PRO A 129 0.56 -4.40 -7.69
CA PRO A 129 1.59 -3.58 -8.35
C PRO A 129 1.35 -2.07 -8.26
N LEU A 130 0.09 -1.66 -8.12
CA LEU A 130 -0.30 -0.26 -7.94
C LEU A 130 0.20 0.32 -6.61
N TRP A 131 0.35 -0.49 -5.57
CA TRP A 131 0.78 -0.04 -4.24
C TRP A 131 2.29 -0.11 -4.05
N GLY A 132 2.96 -0.98 -4.81
CA GLY A 132 4.38 -1.21 -4.69
C GLY A 132 4.78 -2.59 -5.18
N ALA A 133 6.06 -2.91 -5.03
CA ALA A 133 6.61 -4.21 -5.39
C ALA A 133 7.85 -4.53 -4.53
N TRP A 134 8.16 -5.82 -4.42
CA TRP A 134 9.45 -6.31 -3.90
C TRP A 134 10.38 -6.53 -5.09
N SER A 135 11.60 -6.02 -5.02
CA SER A 135 12.60 -6.15 -6.09
C SER A 135 14.02 -6.10 -5.53
N GLU A 136 14.82 -7.12 -5.82
CA GLU A 136 16.28 -7.11 -5.63
C GLU A 136 16.74 -6.64 -4.24
N GLY A 137 16.17 -7.22 -3.17
CA GLY A 137 16.54 -6.83 -1.80
C GLY A 137 16.00 -5.46 -1.39
N SER A 138 14.96 -4.96 -2.05
CA SER A 138 14.27 -3.74 -1.67
C SER A 138 12.76 -3.86 -1.82
N VAL A 139 12.05 -3.00 -1.09
CA VAL A 139 10.60 -2.81 -1.21
C VAL A 139 10.33 -1.41 -1.70
N ASN A 140 9.69 -1.32 -2.86
CA ASN A 140 9.31 -0.06 -3.49
C ASN A 140 7.85 0.22 -3.19
N PHE A 141 7.57 1.38 -2.58
CA PHE A 141 6.22 1.87 -2.32
C PHE A 141 5.87 2.96 -3.35
N ASP A 142 4.73 2.82 -4.02
CA ASP A 142 4.24 3.82 -4.97
C ASP A 142 3.73 5.06 -4.23
N GLY A 143 4.33 6.22 -4.49
CA GLY A 143 4.02 7.47 -3.80
C GLY A 143 2.59 7.97 -4.02
N ARG A 144 1.88 7.51 -5.05
CA ARG A 144 0.46 7.88 -5.28
C ARG A 144 -0.46 7.33 -4.21
N TRP A 145 -0.08 6.21 -3.59
CA TRP A 145 -0.85 5.51 -2.56
C TRP A 145 -0.33 5.75 -1.14
N CYS A 146 0.65 6.63 -0.99
CA CYS A 146 1.29 7.01 0.26
C CYS A 146 1.08 8.49 0.55
N GLU A 147 1.21 8.90 1.81
CA GLU A 147 1.34 10.32 2.15
C GLU A 147 2.47 11.00 1.35
N PRO A 148 2.43 12.33 1.14
CA PRO A 148 3.42 13.01 0.31
C PRO A 148 4.86 12.65 0.66
N LEU A 149 5.56 12.03 -0.30
CA LEU A 149 6.93 11.58 -0.11
C LEU A 149 7.89 12.78 -0.16
N SER A 150 8.40 13.14 1.01
CA SER A 150 9.37 14.21 1.22
C SER A 150 10.65 13.72 1.86
N VAL A 151 11.72 14.51 1.72
CA VAL A 151 13.00 14.23 2.38
C VAL A 151 12.83 14.19 3.90
N ASP A 152 11.98 15.04 4.46
CA ASP A 152 11.71 15.05 5.91
C ASP A 152 10.99 13.79 6.38
N LEU A 153 10.07 13.24 5.58
CA LEU A 153 9.44 11.95 5.89
C LEU A 153 10.50 10.85 5.97
N VAL A 154 11.39 10.77 4.98
CA VAL A 154 12.46 9.76 4.96
C VAL A 154 13.43 9.95 6.14
N ARG A 155 13.81 11.19 6.45
CA ARG A 155 14.65 11.50 7.62
C ARG A 155 14.00 11.06 8.93
N ARG A 156 12.69 11.28 9.09
CA ARG A 156 11.93 10.77 10.26
C ARG A 156 11.93 9.25 10.30
N LEU A 157 11.57 8.59 9.20
CA LEU A 157 11.54 7.11 9.13
C LEU A 157 12.90 6.49 9.47
N ASN A 158 14.00 7.03 8.96
CA ASN A 158 15.34 6.55 9.28
C ASN A 158 15.74 6.79 10.74
N ARG A 159 15.33 7.93 11.33
CA ARG A 159 15.55 8.23 12.75
C ARG A 159 14.77 7.26 13.64
N ASP A 160 13.53 6.99 13.28
CA ASP A 160 12.65 6.07 14.01
C ASP A 160 13.21 4.64 13.92
N LEU A 161 13.65 4.22 12.73
CA LEU A 161 14.33 2.94 12.49
C LEU A 161 15.59 2.80 13.36
N ALA A 162 16.45 3.82 13.37
CA ALA A 162 17.68 3.79 14.17
C ALA A 162 17.37 3.71 15.68
N THR A 163 16.37 4.47 16.14
CA THR A 163 15.90 4.43 17.53
C THR A 163 15.39 3.04 17.90
N ALA A 164 14.53 2.46 17.06
CA ALA A 164 13.99 1.12 17.27
C ALA A 164 15.09 0.05 17.30
N LYS A 165 16.08 0.13 16.40
CA LYS A 165 17.21 -0.81 16.36
C LYS A 165 18.06 -0.76 17.62
N ARG A 166 18.38 0.44 18.12
CA ARG A 166 19.13 0.60 19.38
C ARG A 166 18.36 0.02 20.55
N ALA A 167 17.05 0.29 20.63
CA ALA A 167 16.20 -0.26 21.68
C ALA A 167 16.11 -1.79 21.60
N ALA A 168 16.03 -2.38 20.40
CA ALA A 168 16.03 -3.83 20.22
C ALA A 168 17.36 -4.46 20.65
N ARG A 169 18.49 -3.83 20.31
CA ARG A 169 19.81 -4.28 20.74
C ARG A 169 19.97 -4.28 22.26
N ALA A 170 19.60 -3.18 22.92
CA ALA A 170 19.68 -3.07 24.39
C ALA A 170 18.82 -4.13 25.09
N ARG A 171 17.64 -4.48 24.54
CA ARG A 171 16.80 -5.56 25.08
C ARG A 171 17.46 -6.93 24.92
N ASN A 172 18.13 -7.19 23.81
CA ASN A 172 18.82 -8.45 23.57
C ASN A 172 20.04 -8.60 24.50
N GLU A 173 20.77 -7.52 24.76
CA GLU A 173 21.88 -7.49 25.72
C GLU A 173 21.38 -7.77 27.15
N ALA A 174 20.34 -7.08 27.61
CA ALA A 174 19.73 -7.33 28.93
C ALA A 174 19.16 -8.75 29.09
N ARG A 175 18.69 -9.38 28.00
CA ARG A 175 18.20 -10.76 28.02
C ARG A 175 19.35 -11.78 28.07
N GLY A 176 20.49 -11.48 27.44
CA GLY A 176 21.67 -12.34 27.45
C GLY A 176 22.44 -12.32 28.77
N GLU A 177 22.35 -11.24 29.55
CA GLU A 177 22.93 -11.16 30.91
C GLU A 177 22.09 -11.90 31.97
N ALA A 178 20.86 -12.30 31.66
CA ALA A 178 19.95 -13.01 32.55
C ALA A 178 19.95 -14.55 32.38
N THR A 179 20.81 -15.07 31.50
CA THR A 179 21.00 -16.50 31.21
C THR A 179 22.42 -16.92 31.53
#